data_AF-A0A519ZRR4-F1
#
_entry.id   AF-A0A519ZRR4-F1
#
_cell.length_a   1.000
_cell.length_b   1.000
_cell.length_c   1.000
_cell.angle_alpha   90.00
_cell.angle_beta   90.00
_cell.angle_gamma   90.00
#
_symmetry.space_group_name_H-M   'P 1'
#
loop_
_entity.id
_entity.type
_entity.pdbx_description
1 polymer ?
#
loop_
_entity_poly.entity_id
_entity_poly.type
_entity_poly.pdbx_seq_one_letter_code
_entity_poly.pdbx_strand_id
1 'polypeptide(L)'
;MRRSLLSFAALALLLGACQQDVVVNTPTTPPSEGFVRNTDTPAPTSTNTVDAVPDRDLRVDSTARPLWLRQRIQNILATRKRNPVIRIMRYQYGGETVYYESAPCCDQQSTVYDTKGAVVCHPEGGLTGKGDGQCANFDKRKTNEQLVWQDPR
;
A
#
# COMPACT_ATOMS: atom_id res chain seq x y z
N MET A 1 54.26 13.64 -53.33
CA MET A 1 53.14 14.20 -52.54
C MET A 1 52.06 13.13 -52.40
N ARG A 2 51.60 12.87 -51.15
CA ARG A 2 50.37 12.16 -50.69
C ARG A 2 50.17 10.70 -51.14
N ARG A 3 50.41 9.69 -50.29
CA ARG A 3 49.68 9.19 -49.09
C ARG A 3 48.42 8.36 -49.39
N SER A 4 48.53 7.11 -48.92
CA SER A 4 47.51 6.30 -48.22
C SER A 4 46.52 5.47 -49.04
N LEU A 5 46.81 4.16 -49.04
CA LEU A 5 45.86 3.05 -49.06
C LEU A 5 44.91 3.17 -47.85
N LEU A 6 43.60 3.13 -48.08
CA LEU A 6 42.59 3.02 -47.03
C LEU A 6 41.55 1.98 -47.41
N SER A 7 41.55 0.91 -46.64
CA SER A 7 40.58 -0.19 -46.61
C SER A 7 39.19 0.31 -46.24
N PHE A 8 38.15 -0.11 -46.97
CA PHE A 8 36.77 0.08 -46.54
C PHE A 8 36.30 -1.16 -45.79
N ALA A 9 36.17 -1.01 -44.47
CA ALA A 9 35.55 -1.98 -43.57
C ALA A 9 34.05 -1.68 -43.38
N ALA A 10 33.29 -2.77 -43.27
CA ALA A 10 31.93 -3.00 -42.77
C ALA A 10 31.07 -1.84 -42.22
N LEU A 11 29.76 -1.91 -42.50
CA LEU A 11 28.73 -1.28 -41.69
C LEU A 11 27.59 -2.28 -41.41
N ALA A 12 27.65 -2.95 -40.26
CA ALA A 12 26.56 -3.75 -39.71
C ALA A 12 25.71 -2.87 -38.78
N LEU A 13 24.43 -2.69 -39.12
CA LEU A 13 23.44 -1.99 -38.28
C LEU A 13 22.92 -2.95 -37.20
N LEU A 14 23.35 -2.75 -35.96
CA LEU A 14 22.78 -3.41 -34.78
C LEU A 14 21.78 -2.46 -34.11
N LEU A 15 20.51 -2.87 -34.09
CA LEU A 15 19.44 -2.24 -33.31
C LEU A 15 19.69 -2.50 -31.83
N GLY A 16 20.08 -1.45 -31.08
CA GLY A 16 20.12 -1.48 -29.63
C GLY A 16 18.75 -1.15 -29.04
N ALA A 17 18.06 -2.13 -28.47
CA ALA A 17 16.92 -1.88 -27.58
C ALA A 17 17.46 -1.58 -26.17
N CYS A 18 17.22 -0.38 -25.65
CA CYS A 18 17.51 -0.06 -24.26
C CYS A 18 16.44 -0.70 -23.38
N GLN A 19 16.79 -1.76 -22.65
CA GLN A 19 16.05 -2.16 -21.44
C GLN A 19 16.61 -1.34 -20.27
N GLN A 20 15.74 -0.58 -19.61
CA GLN A 20 16.07 0.14 -18.39
C GLN A 20 15.71 -0.75 -17.21
N ASP A 21 16.72 -1.41 -16.65
CA ASP A 21 16.58 -2.19 -15.43
C ASP A 21 16.28 -1.27 -14.25
N VAL A 22 15.08 -1.41 -13.69
CA VAL A 22 14.69 -0.73 -12.45
C VAL A 22 15.21 -1.56 -11.29
N VAL A 23 16.21 -1.04 -10.59
CA VAL A 23 16.76 -1.66 -9.38
C VAL A 23 15.77 -1.50 -8.22
N VAL A 24 15.16 -2.61 -7.79
CA VAL A 24 14.31 -2.68 -6.60
C VAL A 24 15.18 -2.94 -5.38
N ASN A 25 15.48 -1.90 -4.62
CA ASN A 25 16.22 -2.02 -3.35
C ASN A 25 15.25 -2.43 -2.23
N THR A 26 14.88 -3.70 -2.16
CA THR A 26 14.51 -4.32 -0.88
C THR A 26 15.78 -4.44 -0.03
N PRO A 27 15.77 -4.09 1.27
CA PRO A 27 16.93 -4.26 2.14
C PRO A 27 17.11 -5.75 2.46
N THR A 28 17.59 -6.50 1.47
CA THR A 28 18.10 -7.85 1.64
C THR A 28 19.61 -7.69 1.74
N THR A 29 20.18 -7.96 2.90
CA THR A 29 21.64 -8.10 3.03
C THR A 29 22.10 -9.14 1.99
N PRO A 30 22.98 -8.80 1.04
CA PRO A 30 23.41 -9.77 0.04
C PRO A 30 24.15 -10.92 0.73
N PRO A 31 23.97 -12.17 0.28
CA PRO A 31 24.77 -13.28 0.79
C PRO A 31 26.24 -13.03 0.44
N SER A 32 27.15 -13.40 1.35
CA SER A 32 28.60 -13.29 1.14
C SER A 32 28.98 -13.96 -0.19
N GLU A 33 29.65 -13.22 -1.07
CA GLU A 33 30.12 -13.71 -2.36
C GLU A 33 31.17 -14.83 -2.17
N GLY A 34 30.72 -16.06 -2.31
CA GLY A 34 31.58 -17.24 -2.48
C GLY A 34 31.31 -17.86 -3.84
N PHE A 35 32.32 -17.92 -4.71
CA PHE A 35 32.21 -18.64 -5.97
C PHE A 35 32.14 -20.15 -5.72
N VAL A 36 30.98 -20.76 -5.99
CA VAL A 36 30.80 -22.22 -5.92
C VAL A 36 30.96 -22.80 -7.33
N ARG A 37 32.01 -23.58 -7.55
CA ARG A 37 32.32 -24.23 -8.83
C ARG A 37 31.81 -25.67 -8.80
N ASN A 38 30.49 -25.92 -8.76
CA ASN A 38 29.87 -27.24 -8.95
C ASN A 38 28.37 -27.11 -9.32
N THR A 39 27.80 -28.11 -9.99
CA THR A 39 26.44 -28.13 -10.59
C THR A 39 25.26 -28.19 -9.61
N ASP A 40 25.51 -28.13 -8.30
CA ASP A 40 24.46 -28.12 -7.29
C ASP A 40 24.32 -26.71 -6.74
N THR A 41 23.34 -25.96 -7.25
CA THR A 41 22.89 -24.72 -6.59
C THR A 41 22.08 -25.12 -5.37
N PRO A 42 22.52 -24.88 -4.12
CA PRO A 42 21.70 -25.14 -2.96
C PRO A 42 20.47 -24.23 -3.02
N ALA A 43 19.30 -24.75 -2.70
CA ALA A 43 18.10 -23.93 -2.54
C ALA A 43 18.40 -22.80 -1.53
N PRO A 44 17.95 -21.56 -1.77
CA PRO A 44 18.13 -20.50 -0.80
C PRO A 44 17.41 -20.89 0.50
N THR A 45 18.16 -21.09 1.56
CA THR A 45 17.60 -21.24 2.91
C THR A 45 17.08 -19.86 3.33
N SER A 46 15.79 -19.61 3.15
CA SER A 46 15.16 -18.45 3.78
C SER A 46 15.09 -18.72 5.27
N THR A 47 16.02 -18.17 6.04
CA THR A 47 15.81 -17.99 7.47
C THR A 47 14.63 -17.03 7.59
N ASN A 48 13.44 -17.56 7.91
CA ASN A 48 12.33 -16.72 8.30
C ASN A 48 12.78 -15.98 9.57
N THR A 49 13.12 -14.70 9.44
CA THR A 49 13.29 -13.84 10.60
C THR A 49 11.92 -13.73 11.27
N VAL A 50 11.70 -14.55 12.29
CA VAL A 50 10.50 -14.55 13.16
C VAL A 50 10.52 -13.39 14.15
N ASP A 51 11.22 -12.30 13.82
CA ASP A 51 11.12 -11.08 14.61
C ASP A 51 9.65 -10.68 14.56
N ALA A 52 8.99 -10.83 15.72
CA ALA A 52 7.63 -10.40 15.89
C ALA A 52 7.59 -8.94 15.46
N VAL A 53 6.84 -8.64 14.40
CA VAL A 53 6.46 -7.27 14.09
C VAL A 53 5.94 -6.72 15.41
N PRO A 54 6.58 -5.67 16.00
CA PRO A 54 6.11 -5.13 17.26
C PRO A 54 4.63 -4.85 17.10
N ASP A 55 3.84 -5.38 18.04
CA ASP A 55 2.39 -5.25 18.04
C ASP A 55 2.10 -3.78 17.74
N ARG A 56 1.50 -3.50 16.58
CA ARG A 56 1.19 -2.12 16.23
C ARG A 56 0.18 -1.70 17.28
N ASP A 57 0.65 -0.99 18.29
CA ASP A 57 -0.17 -0.36 19.32
C ASP A 57 -1.05 0.66 18.60
N LEU A 58 -2.13 0.17 18.00
CA LEU A 58 -3.16 0.97 17.37
C LEU A 58 -3.79 1.74 18.50
N ARG A 59 -3.33 2.98 18.67
CA ARG A 59 -3.85 3.90 19.67
C ARG A 59 -5.36 3.91 19.59
N VAL A 60 -6.01 3.40 20.63
CA VAL A 60 -7.47 3.38 20.71
C VAL A 60 -7.95 4.81 20.95
N ASP A 61 -8.95 5.25 20.20
CA ASP A 61 -9.60 6.54 20.45
C ASP A 61 -10.52 6.42 21.68
N SER A 62 -10.17 7.15 22.74
CA SER A 62 -10.97 7.24 23.97
C SER A 62 -12.05 8.34 23.93
N THR A 63 -12.13 9.10 22.83
CA THR A 63 -13.11 10.17 22.65
C THR A 63 -14.53 9.60 22.54
N ALA A 64 -15.50 10.28 23.17
CA ALA A 64 -16.91 9.91 23.02
C ALA A 64 -17.36 9.98 21.55
N ARG A 65 -17.92 8.88 21.04
CA ARG A 65 -18.36 8.80 19.64
C ARG A 65 -19.60 9.67 19.38
N PRO A 66 -19.61 10.50 18.32
CA PRO A 66 -20.78 11.26 17.90
C PRO A 66 -22.01 10.37 17.69
N LEU A 67 -23.21 10.95 17.80
CA LEU A 67 -24.46 10.21 17.63
C LEU A 67 -24.54 9.52 16.25
N TRP A 68 -24.20 10.23 15.18
CA TRP A 68 -24.21 9.69 13.82
C TRP A 68 -23.30 8.47 13.67
N LEU A 69 -22.12 8.50 14.33
CA LEU A 69 -21.15 7.42 14.24
C LEU A 69 -21.63 6.18 14.99
N ARG A 70 -22.26 6.37 16.16
CA ARG A 70 -22.92 5.28 16.89
C ARG A 70 -24.03 4.64 16.05
N GLN A 71 -24.84 5.46 15.37
CA GLN A 71 -25.88 4.96 14.47
C GLN A 71 -25.30 4.21 13.28
N ARG A 72 -24.20 4.71 12.67
CA ARG A 72 -23.49 4.00 11.60
C ARG A 72 -22.98 2.64 12.05
N ILE A 73 -22.40 2.54 13.25
CA ILE A 73 -21.97 1.28 13.85
C ILE A 73 -23.16 0.31 14.02
N GLN A 74 -24.29 0.77 14.52
CA GLN A 74 -25.48 -0.08 14.64
C GLN A 74 -25.98 -0.57 13.28
N ASN A 75 -25.96 0.28 12.25
CA ASN A 75 -26.31 -0.12 10.89
C ASN A 75 -25.37 -1.21 10.36
N ILE A 76 -24.06 -1.10 10.60
CA ILE A 76 -23.09 -2.14 10.23
C ILE A 76 -23.40 -3.47 10.95
N LEU A 77 -23.66 -3.41 12.26
CA LEU A 77 -23.99 -4.58 13.07
C LEU A 77 -25.31 -5.24 12.66
N ALA A 78 -26.25 -4.49 12.10
CA ALA A 78 -27.50 -5.02 11.55
C ALA A 78 -27.31 -5.73 10.19
N THR A 79 -26.17 -5.56 9.51
CA THR A 79 -25.85 -6.31 8.29
C THR A 79 -25.16 -7.64 8.60
N ARG A 80 -25.01 -8.50 7.58
CA ARG A 80 -24.23 -9.76 7.69
C ARG A 80 -22.79 -9.48 8.11
N LYS A 81 -22.20 -10.41 8.88
CA LYS A 81 -20.76 -10.42 9.19
C LYS A 81 -19.94 -10.33 7.90
N ARG A 82 -18.86 -9.56 7.95
CA ARG A 82 -17.93 -9.31 6.83
C ARG A 82 -16.56 -9.92 7.11
N ASN A 83 -15.84 -10.26 6.05
CA ASN A 83 -14.46 -10.68 6.09
C ASN A 83 -13.72 -10.07 4.88
N PRO A 84 -12.74 -9.17 5.08
CA PRO A 84 -12.28 -8.61 6.35
C PRO A 84 -13.37 -7.89 7.16
N VAL A 85 -13.15 -7.79 8.48
CA VAL A 85 -14.02 -7.05 9.40
C VAL A 85 -13.97 -5.56 9.09
N ILE A 86 -15.10 -4.87 9.29
CA ILE A 86 -15.15 -3.41 9.12
C ILE A 86 -14.48 -2.74 10.32
N ARG A 87 -13.60 -1.78 10.03
CA ARG A 87 -12.96 -0.89 10.99
C ARG A 87 -13.38 0.54 10.74
N ILE A 88 -13.49 1.29 11.83
CA ILE A 88 -13.63 2.74 11.82
C ILE A 88 -12.39 3.31 12.51
N MET A 89 -11.64 4.10 11.75
CA MET A 89 -10.43 4.77 12.19
C MET A 89 -10.67 6.28 12.23
N ARG A 90 -9.97 6.98 13.11
CA ARG A 90 -9.90 8.43 13.12
C ARG A 90 -8.52 8.88 12.64
N TYR A 91 -8.50 9.94 11.85
CA TYR A 91 -7.27 10.54 11.33
C TYR A 91 -7.33 12.06 11.41
N GLN A 92 -6.16 12.68 11.29
CA GLN A 92 -6.02 14.05 10.83
C GLN A 92 -5.70 14.05 9.32
N TYR A 93 -6.49 14.79 8.54
CA TYR A 93 -6.35 14.92 7.10
C TYR A 93 -6.76 16.33 6.67
N GLY A 94 -5.93 17.02 5.89
CA GLY A 94 -6.21 18.40 5.47
C GLY A 94 -6.31 19.42 6.62
N GLY A 95 -5.78 19.10 7.81
CA GLY A 95 -5.93 19.93 9.01
C GLY A 95 -7.21 19.66 9.81
N GLU A 96 -8.07 18.77 9.34
CA GLU A 96 -9.33 18.41 9.98
C GLU A 96 -9.29 17.00 10.56
N THR A 97 -10.13 16.76 11.56
CA THR A 97 -10.44 15.40 12.01
C THR A 97 -11.42 14.74 11.06
N VAL A 98 -11.10 13.53 10.63
CA VAL A 98 -11.98 12.71 9.77
C VAL A 98 -12.11 11.30 10.33
N TYR A 99 -13.20 10.62 9.95
CA TYR A 99 -13.43 9.22 10.25
C TYR A 99 -13.38 8.41 8.95
N TYR A 100 -12.57 7.37 8.92
CA TYR A 100 -12.45 6.44 7.80
C TYR A 100 -13.15 5.12 8.17
N GLU A 101 -14.03 4.64 7.30
CA GLU A 101 -14.67 3.33 7.37
C GLU A 101 -14.11 2.44 6.27
N SER A 102 -13.51 1.31 6.65
CA SER A 102 -12.94 0.35 5.71
C SER A 102 -14.02 -0.38 4.91
N ALA A 103 -13.77 -0.62 3.64
CA ALA A 103 -14.58 -1.55 2.86
C ALA A 103 -14.20 -3.01 3.15
N PRO A 104 -15.17 -3.95 3.08
CA PRO A 104 -14.89 -5.37 3.28
C PRO A 104 -14.35 -6.08 2.02
N CYS A 105 -14.16 -5.39 0.89
CA CYS A 105 -13.59 -5.95 -0.33
C CYS A 105 -13.01 -4.83 -1.21
N CYS A 106 -12.01 -5.15 -2.03
CA CYS A 106 -11.30 -4.17 -2.87
C CYS A 106 -12.16 -3.58 -4.00
N ASP A 107 -13.24 -4.26 -4.39
CA ASP A 107 -14.21 -3.75 -5.38
C ASP A 107 -15.28 -2.83 -4.75
N GLN A 108 -15.29 -2.71 -3.43
CA GLN A 108 -16.14 -1.80 -2.66
C GLN A 108 -15.30 -0.62 -2.19
N GLN A 109 -15.92 0.55 -2.15
CA GLN A 109 -15.24 1.77 -1.75
C GLN A 109 -15.21 1.92 -0.23
N SER A 110 -14.04 2.22 0.33
CA SER A 110 -13.97 2.73 1.70
C SER A 110 -14.53 4.16 1.73
N THR A 111 -14.90 4.66 2.90
CA THR A 111 -15.56 5.97 3.01
C THR A 111 -14.89 6.82 4.07
N VAL A 112 -14.59 8.07 3.72
CA VAL A 112 -14.13 9.10 4.65
C VAL A 112 -15.29 10.04 4.95
N TYR A 113 -15.53 10.27 6.24
CA TYR A 113 -16.55 11.18 6.75
C TYR A 113 -15.89 12.34 7.50
N ASP A 114 -16.52 13.50 7.46
CA ASP A 114 -16.18 14.62 8.33
C ASP A 114 -16.66 14.37 9.77
N THR A 115 -16.41 15.34 10.66
CA THR A 115 -16.86 15.25 12.06
C THR A 115 -18.39 15.25 12.25
N LYS A 116 -19.13 15.70 11.24
CA LYS A 116 -20.60 15.79 11.23
C LYS A 116 -21.26 14.56 10.59
N GLY A 117 -20.48 13.67 10.00
CA GLY A 117 -20.94 12.44 9.34
C GLY A 117 -21.25 12.62 7.85
N ALA A 118 -20.89 13.75 7.25
CA ALA A 118 -20.99 13.93 5.80
C ALA A 118 -19.88 13.16 5.10
N VAL A 119 -20.20 12.49 4.00
CA VAL A 119 -19.19 11.82 3.16
C VAL A 119 -18.31 12.89 2.50
N VAL A 120 -17.01 12.79 2.77
CA VAL A 120 -15.98 13.64 2.15
C VAL A 120 -15.56 13.02 0.82
N CYS A 121 -15.27 11.71 0.82
CA CYS A 121 -14.76 11.00 -0.35
C CYS A 121 -14.64 9.48 -0.12
N HIS A 122 -14.30 8.79 -1.21
CA HIS A 122 -13.90 7.39 -1.25
C HIS A 122 -12.42 7.30 -1.67
N PRO A 123 -11.48 7.10 -0.73
CA PRO A 123 -10.05 7.19 -1.04
C PRO A 123 -9.50 5.97 -1.79
N GLU A 124 -10.15 4.81 -1.67
CA GLU A 124 -9.71 3.55 -2.28
C GLU A 124 -10.89 2.64 -2.59
N GLY A 125 -10.60 1.52 -3.25
CA GLY A 125 -11.58 0.51 -3.62
C GLY A 125 -12.29 0.83 -4.93
N GLY A 126 -13.41 0.15 -5.19
CA GLY A 126 -14.11 0.22 -6.48
C GLY A 126 -13.38 -0.54 -7.59
N LEU A 127 -13.92 -0.51 -8.82
CA LEU A 127 -13.39 -1.29 -9.96
C LEU A 127 -11.91 -1.01 -10.26
N THR A 128 -11.45 0.22 -10.02
CA THR A 128 -10.07 0.64 -10.27
C THR A 128 -9.16 0.50 -9.05
N GLY A 129 -9.74 0.25 -7.87
CA GLY A 129 -9.05 0.33 -6.58
C GLY A 129 -8.73 1.76 -6.11
N LYS A 130 -9.04 2.80 -6.89
CA LYS A 130 -8.66 4.20 -6.62
C LYS A 130 -9.78 5.03 -5.96
N GLY A 131 -10.87 4.39 -5.59
CA GLY A 131 -12.02 5.07 -5.01
C GLY A 131 -12.73 5.99 -6.01
N ASP A 132 -13.10 7.19 -5.57
CA ASP A 132 -13.82 8.20 -6.39
C ASP A 132 -12.92 9.29 -6.98
N GLY A 133 -11.62 9.26 -6.65
CA GLY A 133 -10.63 10.24 -7.10
C GLY A 133 -10.64 11.59 -6.35
N GLN A 134 -11.56 11.84 -5.42
CA GLN A 134 -11.65 13.10 -4.68
C GLN A 134 -10.55 13.22 -3.61
N CYS A 135 -10.12 12.09 -3.04
CA CYS A 135 -9.07 12.04 -2.02
C CYS A 135 -7.88 11.15 -2.43
N ALA A 136 -7.37 11.33 -3.65
CA ALA A 136 -6.30 10.48 -4.21
C ALA A 136 -4.98 10.46 -3.40
N ASN A 137 -4.78 11.42 -2.48
CA ASN A 137 -3.60 11.50 -1.62
C ASN A 137 -3.89 11.12 -0.15
N PHE A 138 -5.07 10.56 0.16
CA PHE A 138 -5.48 10.24 1.52
C PHE A 138 -4.46 9.37 2.24
N ASP A 139 -4.04 8.26 1.63
CA ASP A 139 -3.07 7.33 2.24
C ASP A 139 -1.72 7.96 2.52
N LYS A 140 -1.33 8.97 1.73
CA LYS A 140 -0.04 9.67 1.88
C LYS A 140 -0.09 10.80 2.89
N ARG A 141 -1.28 11.34 3.18
CA ARG A 141 -1.44 12.58 3.98
C ARG A 141 -2.22 12.38 5.28
N LYS A 142 -2.93 11.26 5.46
CA LYS A 142 -3.59 10.92 6.72
C LYS A 142 -2.52 10.72 7.81
N THR A 143 -2.77 11.26 8.98
CA THR A 143 -1.87 11.15 10.15
C THR A 143 -2.67 10.90 11.42
N ASN A 144 -1.97 10.63 12.52
CA ASN A 144 -2.60 10.39 13.84
C ASN A 144 -3.70 9.31 13.76
N GLU A 145 -3.34 8.14 13.23
CA GLU A 145 -4.21 6.98 13.13
C GLU A 145 -4.67 6.53 14.52
N GLN A 146 -5.98 6.42 14.72
CA GLN A 146 -6.56 5.93 15.96
C GLN A 146 -7.71 4.99 15.67
N LEU A 147 -7.77 3.86 16.38
CA LEU A 147 -8.87 2.90 16.25
C LEU A 147 -10.08 3.40 17.04
N VAL A 148 -11.18 3.71 16.36
CA VAL A 148 -12.43 4.16 17.01
C VAL A 148 -13.35 2.99 17.30
N TRP A 149 -13.41 2.04 16.39
CA TRP A 149 -14.23 0.84 16.51
C TRP A 149 -13.83 -0.21 15.48
N GLN A 150 -13.99 -1.48 15.84
CA GLN A 150 -13.88 -2.62 14.93
C GLN A 150 -15.10 -3.51 15.14
N ASP A 151 -15.65 -4.07 14.07
CA ASP A 151 -16.71 -5.08 14.15
C ASP A 151 -16.22 -6.27 15.00
N PRO A 152 -16.87 -6.58 16.14
CA PRO A 152 -16.44 -7.64 17.04
C PRO A 152 -16.83 -9.04 16.57
N ARG A 153 -17.61 -9.16 15.49
CA ARG A 153 -18.22 -10.42 15.05
C ARG A 153 -17.28 -11.30 14.24
#